data_AF-A0A2D5UUG9-F1
#
_entry.id   AF-A0A2D5UUG9-F1
#
_cell.length_a   1.000
_cell.length_b   1.000
_cell.length_c   1.000
_cell.angle_alpha   90.00
_cell.angle_beta   90.00
_cell.angle_gamma   90.00
#
_symmetry.space_group_name_H-M   'P 1'
#
loop_
_entity.id
_entity.type
_entity.pdbx_description
1 polymer ?
#
loop_
_entity_poly.entity_id
_entity_poly.type
_entity_poly.pdbx_seq_one_letter_code
_entity_poly.pdbx_strand_id
1 'polypeptide(L)'
;MATNDTVYKCLSPVGIQDPVEIFPLSPRLNSLDGKEIYFSICGEPDITIPMEKKLKSEYPNVNWRIKKTYGINPVPLSDEEKKTADGVIQGVSW
;
A
#
# COMPACT_ATOMS: atom_id res chain seq x y z
N MET A 1 -45.94 6.36 -39.33
CA MET A 1 -44.62 5.75 -39.10
C MET A 1 -43.91 6.60 -38.05
N ALA A 2 -43.66 6.05 -36.86
CA ALA A 2 -42.99 6.78 -35.80
C ALA A 2 -41.50 6.95 -36.16
N THR A 3 -41.02 8.20 -36.13
CA THR A 3 -39.62 8.55 -36.25
C THR A 3 -38.88 8.03 -35.02
N ASN A 4 -38.02 7.02 -35.19
CA ASN A 4 -37.16 6.55 -34.11
C ASN A 4 -36.17 7.68 -33.78
N ASP A 5 -36.32 8.27 -32.59
CA ASP A 5 -35.39 9.27 -32.07
C ASP A 5 -33.96 8.71 -32.04
N THR A 6 -33.03 9.45 -32.64
CA THR A 6 -31.62 9.06 -32.70
C THR A 6 -31.01 9.09 -31.30
N VAL A 7 -30.72 7.92 -30.74
CA VAL A 7 -30.07 7.80 -29.42
C VAL A 7 -28.57 8.08 -29.57
N TYR A 8 -28.12 9.25 -29.12
CA TYR A 8 -26.71 9.59 -29.05
C TYR A 8 -26.08 8.98 -27.79
N LYS A 9 -25.11 8.07 -27.96
CA LYS A 9 -24.27 7.57 -26.87
C LYS A 9 -23.01 8.43 -26.78
N CYS A 10 -22.88 9.20 -25.71
CA CYS A 10 -21.65 9.91 -25.40
C CYS A 10 -20.64 8.96 -24.74
N LEU A 11 -19.40 8.93 -25.23
CA LEU A 11 -18.29 8.32 -24.50
C LEU A 11 -18.03 9.16 -23.25
N SER A 12 -18.22 8.60 -22.06
CA SER A 12 -17.82 9.28 -20.82
C SER A 12 -16.30 9.52 -20.85
N PRO A 13 -15.82 10.76 -20.69
CA PRO A 13 -14.38 11.05 -20.70
C PRO A 13 -13.65 10.42 -19.51
N VAL A 14 -14.39 9.94 -18.51
CA VAL A 14 -13.85 9.34 -17.27
C VAL A 14 -13.71 7.82 -17.38
N GLY A 15 -14.17 7.21 -18.50
CA GLY A 15 -13.97 5.80 -18.80
C GLY A 15 -14.30 4.89 -17.62
N ILE A 16 -15.59 4.68 -17.33
CA ILE A 16 -15.98 3.67 -16.34
C ILE A 16 -15.53 2.31 -16.92
N GLN A 17 -14.39 1.83 -16.42
CA GLN A 17 -13.91 0.50 -16.74
C GLN A 17 -14.82 -0.49 -16.02
N ASP A 18 -15.35 -1.46 -16.76
CA ASP A 18 -16.02 -2.59 -16.13
C ASP A 18 -15.04 -3.27 -15.17
N PRO A 19 -15.48 -3.72 -13.98
CA PRO A 19 -14.60 -4.41 -13.05
C PRO A 19 -13.90 -5.60 -13.74
N VAL A 20 -12.58 -5.52 -13.85
CA VAL A 20 -11.76 -6.60 -14.42
C VAL A 20 -11.32 -7.52 -13.27
N GLU A 21 -11.29 -8.83 -13.53
CA GLU A 21 -10.72 -9.79 -12.59
C GLU A 21 -9.22 -9.53 -12.40
N ILE A 22 -8.80 -9.26 -11.16
CA ILE A 22 -7.41 -8.92 -10.84
C ILE A 22 -6.75 -10.14 -10.19
N PHE A 23 -5.65 -10.61 -10.79
CA PHE A 23 -4.80 -11.64 -10.22
C PHE A 23 -3.61 -10.96 -9.53
N PRO A 24 -3.46 -11.08 -8.20
CA PRO A 24 -2.33 -10.48 -7.51
C PRO A 24 -1.04 -11.25 -7.85
N LEU A 25 0.05 -10.52 -8.07
CA LEU A 25 1.37 -11.12 -8.34
C LEU A 25 1.94 -11.88 -7.14
N SER A 26 1.39 -11.65 -5.94
CA SER A 26 1.76 -12.33 -4.70
C SER A 26 0.50 -12.58 -3.83
N PRO A 27 0.50 -13.61 -2.98
CA PRO A 27 -0.56 -13.79 -2.00
C PRO A 27 -0.74 -12.53 -1.16
N ARG A 28 -1.98 -12.03 -1.08
CA ARG A 28 -2.30 -10.89 -0.21
C ARG A 28 -2.46 -11.37 1.22
N LEU A 29 -2.14 -10.49 2.16
CA LEU A 29 -2.45 -10.72 3.56
C LEU A 29 -3.97 -10.64 3.75
N ASN A 30 -4.55 -11.67 4.35
CA ASN A 30 -5.98 -11.70 4.71
C ASN A 30 -6.25 -11.00 6.05
N SER A 31 -5.24 -10.91 6.92
CA SER A 31 -5.26 -10.24 8.22
C SER A 31 -3.85 -9.76 8.56
N LEU A 32 -3.76 -8.79 9.47
CA LEU A 32 -2.51 -8.25 9.99
C LEU A 32 -2.11 -8.89 11.34
N ASP A 33 -3.05 -9.51 12.07
CA ASP A 33 -2.76 -10.06 13.40
C ASP A 33 -1.68 -11.14 13.35
N GLY A 34 -0.68 -11.00 14.23
CA GLY A 34 0.48 -11.91 14.32
C GLY A 34 1.48 -11.79 13.18
N LYS A 35 1.28 -10.86 12.24
CA LYS A 35 2.18 -10.66 11.08
C LYS A 35 3.39 -9.85 11.44
N GLU A 36 4.53 -10.17 10.84
CA GLU A 36 5.75 -9.38 10.94
C GLU A 36 5.83 -8.36 9.80
N ILE A 37 5.62 -7.09 10.12
CA ILE A 37 5.61 -5.99 9.15
C ILE A 37 6.79 -5.05 9.40
N TYR A 38 7.52 -4.76 8.34
CA TYR A 38 8.67 -3.86 8.37
C TYR A 38 8.29 -2.44 7.95
N PHE A 39 8.68 -1.46 8.75
CA PHE A 39 8.83 -0.08 8.30
C PHE A 39 10.23 0.11 7.72
N SER A 40 10.32 0.28 6.41
CA SER A 40 11.55 0.68 5.71
C SER A 40 11.40 2.12 5.25
N ILE A 41 11.76 3.07 6.10
CA ILE A 41 11.38 4.48 5.95
C ILE A 41 12.59 5.41 5.94
N CYS A 42 12.52 6.42 5.08
CA CYS A 42 13.44 7.56 5.01
C CYS A 42 12.66 8.87 5.05
N GLY A 43 13.36 10.02 5.19
CA GLY A 43 12.76 11.36 5.09
C GLY A 43 12.23 11.95 6.40
N GLU A 44 11.17 12.77 6.29
CA GLU A 44 10.66 13.62 7.37
C GLU A 44 10.19 12.84 8.63
N PRO A 45 10.83 13.09 9.80
CA PRO A 45 10.38 12.59 11.10
C PRO A 45 8.95 13.02 11.45
N ASP A 46 8.54 14.19 10.98
CA ASP A 46 7.25 14.83 11.29
C ASP A 46 6.06 14.04 10.75
N ILE A 47 6.28 13.21 9.71
CA ILE A 47 5.27 12.32 9.13
C ILE A 47 5.45 10.90 9.67
N THR A 48 6.69 10.42 9.64
CA THR A 48 7.00 9.03 9.95
C THR A 48 6.77 8.67 11.42
N ILE A 49 7.06 9.58 12.37
CA ILE A 49 6.86 9.33 13.81
C ILE A 49 5.36 9.24 14.17
N PRO A 50 4.48 10.18 13.77
CA PRO A 50 3.05 10.03 14.02
C PRO A 50 2.44 8.79 13.37
N MET A 51 2.86 8.46 12.14
CA MET A 51 2.40 7.26 11.44
C MET A 51 2.76 5.99 12.21
N GLU A 52 4.02 5.85 12.62
CA GLU A 52 4.50 4.70 13.40
C GLU A 52 3.69 4.53 14.70
N LYS A 53 3.50 5.64 15.45
CA LYS A 53 2.74 5.63 16.70
C LYS A 53 1.30 5.22 16.49
N LYS A 54 0.64 5.77 15.46
CA LYS A 54 -0.76 5.48 15.15
C LYS A 54 -0.94 4.00 14.78
N LEU A 55 -0.12 3.47 13.88
CA LEU A 55 -0.23 2.09 13.42
C LEU A 55 0.05 1.09 14.54
N LYS A 56 1.04 1.36 15.40
CA LYS A 56 1.29 0.53 16.59
C LYS A 56 0.13 0.56 17.59
N SER A 57 -0.56 1.69 17.71
CA SER A 57 -1.71 1.84 18.59
C SER A 57 -2.97 1.16 18.04
N GLU A 58 -3.22 1.27 16.73
CA GLU A 58 -4.41 0.71 16.08
C GLU A 58 -4.27 -0.81 15.84
N TYR A 59 -3.04 -1.29 15.66
CA TYR A 59 -2.74 -2.70 15.39
C TYR A 59 -1.66 -3.24 16.35
N PRO A 60 -2.02 -3.43 17.64
CA PRO A 60 -1.07 -3.87 18.66
C PRO A 60 -0.62 -5.33 18.50
N ASN A 61 -1.40 -6.15 17.77
CA ASN A 61 -1.11 -7.57 17.54
C ASN A 61 -0.16 -7.80 16.35
N VAL A 62 0.25 -6.73 15.65
CA VAL A 62 1.24 -6.79 14.57
C VAL A 62 2.64 -6.68 15.18
N ASN A 63 3.56 -7.53 14.72
CA ASN A 63 4.96 -7.46 15.10
C ASN A 63 5.68 -6.43 14.20
N TRP A 64 5.85 -5.22 14.72
CA TRP A 64 6.43 -4.10 13.99
C TRP A 64 7.96 -4.08 14.06
N ARG A 65 8.63 -4.18 12.91
CA ARG A 65 10.09 -3.99 12.76
C ARG A 65 10.39 -2.65 12.11
N ILE A 66 11.47 -1.97 12.53
CA ILE A 66 11.78 -0.62 12.05
C ILE A 66 13.20 -0.55 11.50
N LYS A 67 13.30 -0.12 10.25
CA LYS A 67 14.53 0.28 9.57
C LYS A 67 14.36 1.72 9.11
N LYS A 68 14.77 2.66 9.97
CA LYS A 68 14.64 4.11 9.72
C LYS A 68 15.99 4.76 9.50
N THR A 69 16.01 5.74 8.62
CA THR A 69 17.17 6.60 8.37
C THR A 69 16.72 8.04 8.11
N TYR A 70 17.60 9.00 8.39
CA TYR A 70 17.38 10.42 8.08
C TYR A 70 17.98 10.84 6.72
N GLY A 71 18.53 9.88 5.96
CA GLY A 71 18.94 10.09 4.58
C GLY A 71 17.76 10.07 3.62
N ILE A 72 18.04 10.29 2.33
CA ILE A 72 17.02 10.29 1.26
C ILE A 72 16.59 8.88 0.82
N ASN A 73 17.42 7.87 1.06
CA ASN A 73 17.16 6.50 0.65
C ASN A 73 16.69 5.65 1.83
N PRO A 74 15.61 4.86 1.70
CA PRO A 74 15.18 3.96 2.76
C PRO A 74 16.21 2.84 2.95
N VAL A 75 16.32 2.32 4.18
CA VAL A 75 17.21 1.19 4.45
C VAL A 75 16.55 -0.09 3.93
N PRO A 76 17.11 -0.76 2.90
CA PRO A 76 16.48 -1.92 2.31
C PRO A 76 16.47 -3.10 3.28
N LEU A 77 15.50 -4.01 3.12
CA LEU A 77 15.50 -5.29 3.82
C LEU A 77 16.66 -6.17 3.33
N SER A 78 17.31 -6.90 4.24
CA SER A 78 18.27 -7.95 3.89
C SER A 78 17.55 -9.15 3.26
N ASP A 79 18.30 -10.07 2.66
CA ASP A 79 17.71 -11.25 2.02
C ASP A 79 17.11 -12.23 3.05
N GLU A 80 17.59 -12.20 4.30
CA GLU A 80 17.01 -12.95 5.41
C GLU A 80 15.69 -12.34 5.85
N GLU A 81 15.64 -11.02 6.01
CA GLU A 81 14.42 -10.30 6.39
C GLU A 81 13.33 -10.46 5.32
N LYS A 82 13.68 -10.44 4.03
CA LYS A 82 12.72 -10.70 2.95
C LYS A 82 12.08 -12.09 3.00
N LYS A 83 12.73 -13.08 3.60
CA LYS A 83 12.20 -14.45 3.72
C LYS A 83 11.17 -14.57 4.84
N THR A 84 11.30 -13.75 5.89
CA THR A 84 10.46 -13.83 7.10
C THR A 84 9.41 -12.73 7.17
N ALA A 85 9.63 -11.60 6.47
CA ALA A 85 8.69 -10.49 6.45
C ALA A 85 7.38 -10.89 5.75
N ASP A 86 6.26 -10.65 6.43
CA ASP A 86 4.93 -10.79 5.84
C ASP A 86 4.54 -9.57 5.01
N GLY A 87 5.16 -8.41 5.28
CA GLY A 87 4.92 -7.17 4.54
C GLY A 87 5.94 -6.08 4.82
N VAL A 88 6.01 -5.10 3.92
CA VAL A 88 6.86 -3.92 4.07
C VAL A 88 6.07 -2.64 3.76
N ILE A 89 6.17 -1.66 4.65
CA ILE A 89 5.75 -0.28 4.42
C ILE A 89 7.02 0.48 4.07
N GLN A 90 7.16 0.81 2.79
CA GLN A 90 8.32 1.51 2.28
C GLN A 90 8.02 3.00 2.14
N GLY A 91 8.75 3.82 2.88
CA GLY A 91 8.73 5.28 2.72
C GLY A 91 9.64 5.68 1.57
N VAL A 92 9.12 6.48 0.64
CA VAL A 92 9.90 7.10 -0.44
C VAL A 92 9.82 8.61 -0.24
N SER A 93 10.95 9.23 0.06
CA SER A 93 11.08 10.69 0.11
C SER A 93 11.39 11.21 -1.29
N TRP A 94 10.72 12.28 -1.71
CA TRP A 94 10.92 12.96 -3.00
C TRP A 94 11.62 14.30 -2.82
#